data_AF-A0A1I4WMC6-F1
#
_entry.id   AF-A0A1I4WMC6-F1
#
_cell.length_a   1.000
_cell.length_b   1.000
_cell.length_c   1.000
_cell.angle_alpha   90.00
_cell.angle_beta   90.00
_cell.angle_gamma   90.00
#
_symmetry.space_group_name_H-M   'P 1'
#
loop_
_entity.id
_entity.type
_entity.pdbx_description
1 polymer ?
#
loop_
_entity_poly.entity_id
_entity_poly.type
_entity_poly.pdbx_seq_one_letter_code
_entity_poly.pdbx_strand_id
1 'polypeptide(L)'
;MDSLSWEQANRIIRSQISDDDTAENLSLRDESQEFLNSFYSSIRRNGEPLDGWRHFHPSREPESLYSVEYHRDSLRSSAAHYIEHLRGIHRREFDWLIVNVLMYAEISAYAAVLNPIGSMASSPEKRWLIALRWIWRALKWLIFVAILFAALAFNSSWLAGSAIALAVVVQGLKWRQRYRAAKTLQSMLTAYASVGSWTLSWAVVWELLSKSRNLGAYWDPEVYRLVELRMKSD
;
A
#
# COMPACT_ATOMS: atom_id res chain seq x y z
N MET A 1 -5.74 -4.66 16.30
CA MET A 1 -6.84 -3.72 16.02
C MET A 1 -7.93 -4.53 15.34
N ASP A 2 -8.97 -4.87 16.10
CA ASP A 2 -10.00 -5.81 15.63
C ASP A 2 -10.88 -5.18 14.55
N SER A 3 -11.22 -3.90 14.69
CA SER A 3 -11.70 -2.99 13.65
C SER A 3 -12.02 -1.63 14.30
N LEU A 4 -12.09 -0.57 13.50
CA LEU A 4 -12.72 0.69 13.89
C LEU A 4 -13.71 1.05 12.80
N SER A 5 -15.01 0.99 13.11
CA SER A 5 -16.05 1.43 12.18
C SER A 5 -16.23 2.94 12.21
N TRP A 6 -16.83 3.49 11.16
CA TRP A 6 -17.25 4.89 11.12
C TRP A 6 -18.16 5.24 12.30
N GLU A 7 -19.11 4.36 12.64
CA GLU A 7 -20.00 4.56 13.79
C GLU A 7 -19.26 4.60 15.13
N GLN A 8 -18.27 3.70 15.31
CA GLN A 8 -17.44 3.68 16.51
C GLN A 8 -16.58 4.94 16.59
N ALA A 9 -15.94 5.33 15.49
CA ALA A 9 -15.18 6.58 15.37
C ALA A 9 -16.04 7.80 15.72
N ASN A 10 -17.23 7.92 15.13
CA ASN A 10 -18.14 9.02 15.37
C ASN A 10 -18.61 9.07 16.84
N ARG A 11 -18.87 7.90 17.45
CA ARG A 11 -19.20 7.82 18.88
C ARG A 11 -18.06 8.31 19.78
N ILE A 12 -16.82 7.96 19.45
CA ILE A 12 -15.62 8.42 20.17
C ILE A 12 -15.52 9.95 20.09
N ILE A 13 -15.69 10.53 18.91
CA ILE A 13 -15.64 11.99 18.71
C ILE A 13 -16.74 12.69 19.53
N ARG A 14 -17.99 12.21 19.42
CA ARG A 14 -19.11 12.79 20.18
C ARG A 14 -18.91 12.71 21.69
N SER A 15 -18.28 11.64 22.20
CA SER A 15 -18.01 11.52 23.63
C SER A 15 -16.93 12.46 24.18
N GLN A 16 -16.15 13.10 23.29
CA GLN A 16 -15.03 13.97 23.68
C GLN A 16 -15.36 15.44 23.57
N ILE A 17 -16.20 15.81 22.63
CA ILE A 17 -16.67 17.17 22.46
C ILE A 17 -17.77 17.37 23.50
N SER A 18 -17.64 18.43 24.31
CA SER A 18 -18.62 18.75 25.34
C SER A 18 -20.00 18.97 24.70
N ASP A 19 -21.05 18.52 25.39
CA ASP A 19 -22.45 18.73 24.97
C ASP A 19 -22.90 20.21 25.05
N ASP A 20 -22.04 21.11 25.53
CA ASP A 20 -22.32 22.55 25.52
C ASP A 20 -22.19 23.13 24.11
N ASP A 21 -23.23 23.82 23.64
CA ASP A 21 -23.41 24.38 22.29
C ASP A 21 -22.56 25.64 22.06
N THR A 22 -21.31 25.63 22.52
CA THR A 22 -20.35 26.68 22.20
C THR A 22 -19.99 26.62 20.71
N ALA A 23 -19.78 27.79 20.10
CA ALA A 23 -19.41 27.87 18.68
C ALA A 23 -18.12 27.08 18.35
N GLU A 24 -17.19 26.99 19.30
CA GLU A 24 -15.95 26.20 19.17
C GLU A 24 -16.24 24.69 19.13
N ASN A 25 -17.09 24.19 20.04
CA ASN A 25 -17.48 22.77 20.06
C ASN A 25 -18.25 22.37 18.80
N LEU A 26 -19.11 23.25 18.29
CA LEU A 26 -19.85 23.03 17.04
C LEU A 26 -18.88 22.95 15.85
N SER A 27 -17.95 23.91 15.72
CA SER A 27 -16.93 23.89 14.65
C SER A 27 -16.09 22.62 14.70
N LEU A 28 -15.57 22.27 15.88
CA LEU A 28 -14.74 21.08 16.05
C LEU A 28 -15.53 19.81 15.70
N ARG A 29 -16.82 19.75 16.04
CA ARG A 29 -17.68 18.60 15.73
C ARG A 29 -17.93 18.47 14.24
N ASP A 30 -18.14 19.57 13.54
CA ASP A 30 -18.37 19.58 12.09
C ASP A 30 -17.10 19.20 11.33
N GLU A 31 -15.95 19.81 11.68
CA GLU A 31 -14.65 19.46 11.06
C GLU A 31 -14.27 18.00 11.33
N SER A 32 -14.54 17.50 12.54
CA SER A 32 -14.29 16.10 12.90
C SER A 32 -15.14 15.13 12.09
N GLN A 33 -16.41 15.48 11.82
CA GLN A 33 -17.29 14.68 10.98
C GLN A 33 -16.88 14.74 9.51
N GLU A 34 -16.51 15.91 9.01
CA GLU A 34 -15.99 16.08 7.66
C GLU A 34 -14.73 15.23 7.45
N PHE A 35 -13.80 15.25 8.41
CA PHE A 35 -12.64 14.38 8.41
C PHE A 35 -13.01 12.90 8.30
N LEU A 36 -13.91 12.39 9.15
CA LEU A 36 -14.31 10.98 9.11
C LEU A 36 -14.96 10.62 7.77
N ASN A 37 -15.86 11.46 7.27
CA ASN A 37 -16.55 11.22 6.01
C ASN A 37 -15.56 11.23 4.84
N SER A 38 -14.66 12.21 4.79
CA SER A 38 -13.61 12.31 3.78
C SER A 38 -12.65 11.11 3.84
N PHE A 39 -12.23 10.73 5.04
CA PHE A 39 -11.31 9.62 5.26
C PHE A 39 -11.93 8.28 4.84
N TYR A 40 -13.13 7.94 5.30
CA TYR A 40 -13.77 6.66 4.96
C TYR A 40 -14.27 6.59 3.52
N SER A 41 -14.75 7.70 2.94
CA SER A 41 -15.14 7.75 1.51
C SER A 41 -13.95 7.65 0.56
N SER A 42 -12.74 8.02 1.02
CA SER A 42 -11.51 7.85 0.24
C SER A 42 -11.08 6.39 0.07
N ILE A 43 -11.69 5.47 0.83
CA ILE A 43 -11.41 4.04 0.81
C ILE A 43 -12.63 3.33 0.24
N ARG A 44 -12.46 2.60 -0.87
CA ARG A 44 -13.57 1.89 -1.51
C ARG A 44 -13.26 0.42 -1.65
N ARG A 45 -14.28 -0.42 -1.49
CA ARG A 45 -14.21 -1.86 -1.74
C ARG A 45 -15.36 -2.23 -2.66
N ASN A 46 -15.05 -2.82 -3.82
CA ASN A 46 -16.05 -3.14 -4.84
C ASN A 46 -16.91 -1.95 -5.29
N GLY A 47 -16.34 -0.74 -5.33
CA GLY A 47 -17.05 0.48 -5.71
C GLY A 47 -17.84 1.16 -4.59
N GLU A 48 -17.98 0.54 -3.41
CA GLU A 48 -18.68 1.18 -2.27
C GLU A 48 -17.68 1.76 -1.26
N PRO A 49 -17.99 2.92 -0.63
CA PRO A 49 -17.26 3.42 0.53
C PRO A 49 -17.17 2.38 1.64
N LEU A 50 -16.09 2.42 2.40
CA LEU A 50 -15.85 1.45 3.47
C LEU A 50 -16.44 1.97 4.79
N ASP A 51 -17.36 1.21 5.40
CA ASP A 51 -17.99 1.59 6.68
C ASP A 51 -17.09 1.41 7.91
N GLY A 52 -15.92 0.77 7.74
CA GLY A 52 -15.03 0.49 8.86
C GLY A 52 -13.75 -0.22 8.47
N TRP A 53 -12.64 0.16 9.09
CA TRP A 53 -11.35 -0.43 8.78
C TRP A 53 -11.00 -1.53 9.77
N ARG A 54 -10.53 -2.68 9.26
CA ARG A 54 -9.85 -3.69 10.07
C ARG A 54 -8.43 -3.87 9.57
N HIS A 55 -7.54 -4.25 10.47
CA HIS A 55 -6.19 -4.62 10.06
C HIS A 55 -6.21 -5.92 9.23
N PHE A 56 -5.77 -5.84 7.99
CA PHE A 56 -5.62 -7.01 7.11
C PHE A 56 -4.32 -7.73 7.39
N HIS A 57 -4.34 -9.05 7.58
CA HIS A 57 -3.11 -9.83 7.66
C HIS A 57 -2.75 -10.39 6.28
N PRO A 58 -1.65 -9.95 5.63
CA PRO A 58 -1.34 -10.31 4.25
C PRO A 58 -1.22 -11.82 4.00
N SER A 59 -0.82 -12.59 5.01
CA SER A 59 -0.72 -14.05 4.91
C SER A 59 -2.06 -14.79 4.99
N ARG A 60 -3.10 -14.16 5.55
CA ARG A 60 -4.44 -14.75 5.67
C ARG A 60 -5.35 -14.34 4.53
N GLU A 61 -5.16 -13.12 4.02
CA GLU A 61 -6.05 -12.52 3.02
C GLU A 61 -5.23 -11.91 1.87
N PRO A 62 -4.51 -12.69 1.07
CA PRO A 62 -3.67 -12.16 0.00
C PRO A 62 -4.47 -11.42 -1.09
N GLU A 63 -5.74 -11.77 -1.29
CA GLU A 63 -6.67 -11.09 -2.22
C GLU A 63 -7.06 -9.68 -1.74
N SER A 64 -6.95 -9.41 -0.43
CA SER A 64 -7.23 -8.08 0.12
C SER A 64 -6.27 -7.02 -0.43
N LEU A 65 -5.07 -7.41 -0.89
CA LEU A 65 -4.06 -6.50 -1.46
C LEU A 65 -4.51 -5.85 -2.78
N TYR A 66 -5.53 -6.39 -3.44
CA TYR A 66 -5.98 -5.92 -4.76
C TYR A 66 -7.48 -5.58 -4.81
N SER A 67 -8.21 -5.71 -3.70
CA SER A 67 -9.66 -5.51 -3.65
C SER A 67 -10.11 -4.17 -3.03
N VAL A 68 -9.16 -3.40 -2.51
CA VAL A 68 -9.43 -2.07 -1.96
C VAL A 68 -8.84 -1.01 -2.88
N GLU A 69 -9.66 -0.04 -3.22
CA GLU A 69 -9.30 1.13 -4.00
C GLU A 69 -9.14 2.34 -3.08
N TYR A 70 -8.13 3.16 -3.36
CA TYR A 70 -7.80 4.33 -2.55
C TYR A 70 -7.78 5.59 -3.40
N HIS A 71 -8.54 6.60 -2.99
CA HIS A 71 -8.38 7.96 -3.45
C HIS A 71 -7.22 8.60 -2.69
N ARG A 72 -5.98 8.31 -3.11
CA ARG A 72 -4.77 8.64 -2.33
C ARG A 72 -4.64 10.11 -1.96
N ASP A 73 -4.94 11.01 -2.88
CA ASP A 73 -4.84 12.44 -2.63
C ASP A 73 -5.85 12.90 -1.55
N SER A 74 -7.08 12.37 -1.61
CA SER A 74 -8.09 12.60 -0.58
C SER A 74 -7.64 12.03 0.76
N LEU A 75 -7.21 10.76 0.79
CA LEU A 75 -6.76 10.08 2.01
C LEU A 75 -5.59 10.82 2.67
N ARG A 76 -4.60 11.25 1.87
CA ARG A 76 -3.45 12.04 2.35
C ARG A 76 -3.89 13.40 2.88
N SER A 77 -4.77 14.09 2.16
CA SER A 77 -5.33 15.38 2.59
C SER A 77 -6.09 15.28 3.90
N SER A 78 -6.96 14.28 4.06
CA SER A 78 -7.68 14.03 5.32
C SER A 78 -6.74 13.73 6.48
N ALA A 79 -5.70 12.92 6.24
CA ALA A 79 -4.68 12.62 7.25
C ALA A 79 -3.89 13.88 7.66
N ALA A 80 -3.46 14.70 6.69
CA ALA A 80 -2.76 15.95 6.95
C ALA A 80 -3.64 16.93 7.74
N HIS A 81 -4.91 17.09 7.34
CA HIS A 81 -5.88 17.94 8.03
C HIS A 81 -6.06 17.49 9.49
N TYR A 82 -6.21 16.19 9.73
CA TYR A 82 -6.27 15.63 11.08
C TYR A 82 -5.04 15.97 11.91
N ILE A 83 -3.84 15.76 11.36
CA ILE A 83 -2.58 16.01 12.07
C ILE A 83 -2.40 17.49 12.44
N GLU A 84 -2.82 18.39 11.55
CA GLU A 84 -2.55 19.83 11.66
C GLU A 84 -3.60 20.59 12.48
N HIS A 85 -4.87 20.33 12.20
CA HIS A 85 -5.98 21.18 12.64
C HIS A 85 -6.79 20.53 13.76
N LEU A 86 -6.93 19.21 13.75
CA LEU A 86 -7.82 18.48 14.66
C LEU A 86 -7.17 18.01 15.96
N ARG A 87 -6.34 18.87 16.58
CA ARG A 87 -5.61 18.53 17.83
C ARG A 87 -6.54 18.14 18.99
N GLY A 88 -7.74 18.72 19.04
CA GLY A 88 -8.73 18.46 20.09
C GLY A 88 -9.27 17.03 20.10
N ILE A 89 -9.20 16.32 18.97
CA ILE A 89 -9.66 14.92 18.84
C ILE A 89 -8.51 13.92 18.67
N HIS A 90 -7.25 14.36 18.85
CA HIS A 90 -6.09 13.49 18.69
C HIS A 90 -6.15 12.32 19.66
N ARG A 91 -6.31 11.11 19.14
CA ARG A 91 -6.42 9.89 19.94
C ARG A 91 -5.57 8.78 19.37
N ARG A 92 -5.12 7.91 20.26
CA ARG A 92 -4.30 6.74 19.90
C ARG A 92 -5.02 5.89 18.85
N GLU A 93 -6.33 5.72 18.96
CA GLU A 93 -7.17 4.95 18.04
C GLU A 93 -7.17 5.52 16.61
N PHE A 94 -7.33 6.84 16.47
CA PHE A 94 -7.34 7.51 15.17
C PHE A 94 -5.95 7.55 14.54
N ASP A 95 -4.92 7.82 15.33
CA ASP A 95 -3.53 7.79 14.85
C ASP A 95 -3.16 6.40 14.34
N TRP A 96 -3.54 5.35 15.09
CA TRP A 96 -3.37 3.97 14.66
C TRP A 96 -4.16 3.67 13.39
N LEU A 97 -5.42 4.09 13.30
CA LEU A 97 -6.24 3.92 12.08
C LEU A 97 -5.56 4.54 10.87
N ILE A 98 -5.16 5.82 10.96
CA ILE A 98 -4.58 6.57 9.85
C ILE A 98 -3.27 5.90 9.39
N VAL A 99 -2.37 5.59 10.33
CA VAL A 99 -1.12 4.88 10.01
C VAL A 99 -1.40 3.52 9.38
N ASN A 100 -2.37 2.76 9.90
CA ASN A 100 -2.72 1.43 9.37
C ASN A 100 -3.22 1.51 7.93
N VAL A 101 -4.14 2.42 7.64
CA VAL A 101 -4.72 2.61 6.31
C VAL A 101 -3.65 3.10 5.32
N LEU A 102 -2.89 4.16 5.67
CA LEU A 102 -1.86 4.71 4.78
C LEU A 102 -0.77 3.69 4.45
N MET A 103 -0.28 2.96 5.46
CA MET A 103 0.71 1.91 5.23
C MET A 103 0.16 0.81 4.33
N TYR A 104 -1.09 0.41 4.54
CA TYR A 104 -1.69 -0.64 3.72
C TYR A 104 -1.97 -0.16 2.28
N ALA A 105 -2.37 1.10 2.09
CA ALA A 105 -2.51 1.73 0.78
C ALA A 105 -1.18 1.69 -0.01
N GLU A 106 -0.05 2.00 0.64
CA GLU A 106 1.26 1.94 0.00
C GLU A 106 1.75 0.49 -0.25
N ILE A 107 1.40 -0.45 0.62
CA ILE A 107 1.67 -1.88 0.38
C ILE A 107 0.89 -2.40 -0.83
N SER A 108 -0.41 -2.12 -0.90
CA SER A 108 -1.27 -2.56 -2.01
C SER A 108 -0.80 -1.96 -3.34
N ALA A 109 -0.45 -0.67 -3.33
CA ALA A 109 0.19 0.02 -4.44
C ALA A 109 1.46 -0.67 -4.93
N TYR A 110 2.38 -0.94 -4.02
CA TYR A 110 3.66 -1.56 -4.33
C TYR A 110 3.46 -2.99 -4.85
N ALA A 111 2.58 -3.76 -4.21
CA ALA A 111 2.22 -5.12 -4.63
C ALA A 111 1.60 -5.15 -6.04
N ALA A 112 0.73 -4.20 -6.37
CA ALA A 112 0.13 -4.08 -7.70
C ALA A 112 1.17 -3.80 -8.79
N VAL A 113 2.20 -3.00 -8.49
CA VAL A 113 3.32 -2.76 -9.42
C VAL A 113 4.18 -4.01 -9.62
N LEU A 114 4.43 -4.78 -8.56
CA LEU A 114 5.25 -6.00 -8.65
C LEU A 114 4.53 -7.16 -9.33
N ASN A 115 3.22 -7.29 -9.09
CA ASN A 115 2.39 -8.32 -9.69
C ASN A 115 1.18 -7.72 -10.42
N PRO A 116 1.40 -7.10 -11.59
CA PRO A 116 0.32 -6.52 -12.38
C PRO A 116 -0.68 -7.57 -12.85
N ILE A 117 -0.30 -8.86 -12.93
CA ILE A 117 -1.22 -9.95 -13.28
C ILE A 117 -2.23 -10.17 -12.16
N GLY A 118 -1.80 -10.18 -10.89
CA GLY A 118 -2.70 -10.28 -9.75
C GLY A 118 -3.69 -9.11 -9.68
N SER A 119 -3.18 -7.89 -9.90
CA SER A 119 -4.00 -6.67 -9.92
C SER A 119 -4.96 -6.59 -11.13
N MET A 120 -4.59 -7.12 -12.29
CA MET A 120 -5.49 -7.16 -13.45
C MET A 120 -6.49 -8.31 -13.39
N ALA A 121 -6.14 -9.43 -12.75
CA ALA A 121 -7.04 -10.58 -12.62
C ALA A 121 -8.26 -10.29 -11.76
N SER A 122 -8.14 -9.35 -10.80
CA SER A 122 -9.27 -8.88 -9.98
C SER A 122 -10.26 -8.01 -10.76
N SER A 123 -9.90 -7.49 -11.94
CA SER A 123 -10.78 -6.67 -12.78
C SER A 123 -11.20 -7.43 -14.04
N PRO A 124 -12.50 -7.78 -14.23
CA PRO A 124 -12.95 -8.56 -15.38
C PRO A 124 -12.66 -7.86 -16.73
N GLU A 125 -12.72 -6.53 -16.76
CA GLU A 125 -12.45 -5.71 -17.95
C GLU A 125 -11.00 -5.80 -18.45
N LYS A 126 -10.05 -6.11 -17.56
CA LYS A 126 -8.60 -6.12 -17.86
C LYS A 126 -8.06 -7.51 -18.21
N ARG A 127 -8.89 -8.55 -18.20
CA ARG A 127 -8.47 -9.94 -18.47
C ARG A 127 -7.90 -10.14 -19.87
N TRP A 128 -8.41 -9.44 -20.88
CA TRP A 128 -7.92 -9.55 -22.26
C TRP A 128 -6.48 -9.00 -22.42
N LEU A 129 -6.10 -7.99 -21.62
CA LEU A 129 -4.74 -7.45 -21.61
C LEU A 129 -3.72 -8.50 -21.13
N ILE A 130 -4.14 -9.39 -20.22
CA ILE A 130 -3.31 -10.51 -19.76
C ILE A 130 -3.01 -11.45 -20.93
N ALA A 131 -4.04 -11.81 -21.72
CA ALA A 131 -3.89 -12.66 -22.90
C ALA A 131 -2.95 -12.01 -23.95
N LEU A 132 -3.14 -10.73 -24.26
CA LEU A 132 -2.28 -10.00 -25.19
C LEU A 132 -0.81 -10.00 -24.73
N ARG A 133 -0.56 -9.84 -23.44
CA ARG A 133 0.78 -9.87 -22.86
C ARG A 133 1.45 -11.25 -22.99
N TRP A 134 0.68 -12.33 -22.86
CA TRP A 134 1.17 -13.69 -23.11
C TRP A 134 1.51 -13.93 -24.57
N ILE A 135 0.67 -13.46 -25.49
CA ILE A 135 0.92 -13.51 -26.94
C ILE A 135 2.22 -12.77 -27.28
N TRP A 136 2.41 -11.55 -26.77
CA TRP A 136 3.66 -10.79 -26.94
C TRP A 136 4.87 -11.47 -26.32
N ARG A 137 4.71 -12.17 -25.19
CA ARG A 137 5.79 -12.95 -24.61
C ARG A 137 6.16 -14.14 -25.50
N ALA A 138 5.17 -14.86 -26.02
CA ALA A 138 5.38 -15.99 -26.91
C ALA A 138 6.05 -15.55 -28.22
N LEU A 139 5.61 -14.42 -28.80
CA LEU A 139 6.20 -13.88 -30.02
C LEU A 139 7.68 -13.51 -29.83
N LYS A 140 8.03 -12.86 -28.71
CA LYS A 140 9.44 -12.54 -28.40
C LYS A 140 10.31 -13.80 -28.29
N TRP A 141 9.78 -14.87 -27.69
CA TRP A 141 10.50 -16.14 -27.61
C TRP A 141 10.64 -16.80 -28.98
N LEU A 142 9.61 -16.75 -29.82
CA LEU A 142 9.65 -17.29 -31.18
C LEU A 142 10.72 -16.57 -32.01
N ILE A 143 10.77 -15.23 -31.95
CA ILE A 143 11.81 -14.42 -32.61
C ILE A 143 13.20 -14.81 -32.10
N PHE A 144 13.38 -14.93 -30.78
CA PHE A 144 14.65 -15.33 -30.19
C PHE A 144 15.11 -16.72 -30.66
N VAL A 145 14.20 -17.70 -30.68
CA VAL A 145 14.48 -19.06 -31.16
C VAL A 145 14.81 -19.06 -32.66
N ALA A 146 14.11 -18.27 -33.47
CA ALA A 146 14.40 -18.13 -34.90
C ALA A 146 15.81 -17.54 -35.15
N ILE A 147 16.20 -16.51 -34.39
CA ILE A 147 17.55 -15.92 -34.45
C ILE A 147 18.60 -16.96 -34.04
N LEU A 148 18.34 -17.73 -32.98
CA LEU A 148 19.25 -18.79 -32.51
C LEU A 148 19.42 -19.88 -33.56
N PHE A 149 18.32 -20.32 -34.18
CA PHE A 149 18.32 -21.32 -35.25
C PHE A 149 19.09 -20.82 -36.48
N ALA A 150 18.87 -19.58 -36.91
CA ALA A 150 19.61 -18.98 -38.01
C ALA A 150 21.12 -18.90 -37.69
N ALA A 151 21.51 -18.43 -36.50
CA ALA A 151 22.92 -18.34 -36.10
C ALA A 151 23.64 -19.71 -36.11
N LEU A 152 22.93 -20.77 -35.70
CA LEU A 152 23.43 -22.14 -35.78
C LEU A 152 23.52 -22.65 -37.22
N ALA A 153 22.51 -22.37 -38.06
CA ALA A 153 22.48 -22.79 -39.47
C ALA A 153 23.61 -22.15 -40.30
N PHE A 154 24.01 -20.92 -39.98
CA PHE A 154 25.12 -20.22 -40.64
C PHE A 154 26.50 -20.48 -40.00
N ASN A 155 26.65 -21.55 -39.19
CA ASN A 155 27.89 -21.94 -38.50
C ASN A 155 28.55 -20.81 -37.69
N SER A 156 27.76 -19.82 -37.27
CA SER A 156 28.24 -18.65 -36.54
C SER A 156 28.12 -18.91 -35.04
N SER A 157 28.88 -19.90 -34.54
CA SER A 157 28.82 -20.36 -33.15
C SER A 157 29.08 -19.24 -32.13
N TRP A 158 29.87 -18.23 -32.50
CA TRP A 158 30.13 -17.04 -31.68
C TRP A 158 28.88 -16.14 -31.51
N LEU A 159 28.02 -16.04 -32.53
CA LEU A 159 26.74 -15.31 -32.46
C LEU A 159 25.74 -16.03 -31.57
N ALA A 160 25.66 -17.36 -31.68
CA ALA A 160 24.82 -18.16 -30.79
C ALA A 160 25.29 -18.04 -29.33
N GLY A 161 26.61 -18.12 -29.10
CA GLY A 161 27.21 -17.94 -27.77
C GLY A 161 26.93 -16.57 -27.16
N SER A 162 27.07 -15.49 -27.94
CA SER A 162 26.82 -14.12 -27.46
C SER A 162 25.34 -13.87 -27.16
N ALA A 163 24.41 -14.40 -27.98
CA ALA A 163 22.98 -14.32 -27.75
C ALA A 163 22.55 -15.03 -26.46
N ILE A 164 23.10 -16.21 -26.18
CA ILE A 164 22.86 -16.96 -24.94
C ILE A 164 23.43 -16.19 -23.75
N ALA A 165 24.69 -15.73 -23.83
CA ALA A 165 25.31 -14.95 -22.76
C ALA A 165 24.50 -13.70 -22.41
N LEU A 166 24.03 -12.96 -23.43
CA LEU A 166 23.17 -11.79 -23.25
C LEU A 166 21.85 -12.17 -22.58
N ALA A 167 21.20 -13.27 -23.01
CA ALA A 167 19.96 -13.73 -22.40
C ALA A 167 20.14 -14.09 -20.91
N VAL A 168 21.23 -14.78 -20.55
CA VAL A 168 21.58 -15.11 -19.17
C VAL A 168 21.80 -13.84 -18.34
N VAL A 169 22.56 -12.87 -18.85
CA VAL A 169 22.81 -11.59 -18.15
C VAL A 169 21.50 -10.83 -17.93
N VAL A 170 20.67 -10.67 -18.97
CA VAL A 170 19.38 -9.98 -18.88
C VAL A 170 18.44 -10.67 -17.89
N GLN A 171 18.41 -12.01 -17.90
CA GLN A 171 17.59 -12.78 -16.96
C GLN A 171 18.10 -12.66 -15.53
N GLY A 172 19.42 -12.68 -15.32
CA GLY A 172 20.05 -12.48 -14.02
C GLY A 172 19.76 -11.09 -13.43
N LEU A 173 19.83 -10.04 -14.25
CA LEU A 173 19.47 -8.68 -13.83
C LEU A 173 17.99 -8.58 -13.41
N LYS A 174 17.08 -9.15 -14.21
CA LYS A 174 15.65 -9.21 -13.85
C LYS A 174 15.40 -9.97 -12.56
N TRP A 175 16.09 -11.09 -12.37
CA TRP A 175 15.97 -11.88 -11.14
C TRP A 175 16.46 -11.10 -9.91
N ARG A 176 17.60 -10.41 -10.02
CA ARG A 176 18.12 -9.54 -8.96
C ARG A 176 17.17 -8.40 -8.62
N GLN A 177 16.56 -7.77 -9.62
CA GLN A 177 15.56 -6.72 -9.42
C GLN A 177 14.32 -7.26 -8.69
N ARG A 178 13.80 -8.42 -9.13
CA ARG A 178 12.67 -9.09 -8.46
C ARG A 178 12.98 -9.48 -7.02
N TYR A 179 14.19 -9.99 -6.77
CA TYR A 179 14.62 -10.35 -5.42
C TYR A 179 14.66 -9.13 -4.50
N ARG A 180 15.25 -8.01 -4.97
CA ARG A 180 15.25 -6.75 -4.21
C ARG A 180 13.83 -6.26 -3.92
N ALA A 181 12.98 -6.22 -4.94
CA ALA A 181 11.59 -5.83 -4.81
C ALA A 181 10.80 -6.72 -3.83
N ALA A 182 10.97 -8.04 -3.89
CA ALA A 182 10.34 -8.96 -2.95
C ALA A 182 10.82 -8.73 -1.51
N LYS A 183 12.12 -8.45 -1.32
CA LYS A 183 12.69 -8.10 -0.02
C LYS A 183 12.12 -6.78 0.52
N THR A 184 11.97 -5.77 -0.34
CA THR A 184 11.34 -4.49 0.02
C THR A 184 9.88 -4.71 0.42
N LEU A 185 9.08 -5.40 -0.39
CA LEU A 185 7.68 -5.73 -0.06
C LEU A 185 7.59 -6.48 1.27
N GLN A 186 8.43 -7.49 1.49
CA GLN A 186 8.45 -8.23 2.75
C GLN A 186 8.73 -7.29 3.94
N SER A 187 9.68 -6.38 3.81
CA SER A 187 9.96 -5.39 4.87
C SER A 187 8.79 -4.44 5.12
N MET A 188 8.05 -4.06 4.06
CA MET A 188 6.84 -3.25 4.20
C MET A 188 5.74 -4.01 4.95
N LEU A 189 5.52 -5.28 4.60
CA LEU A 189 4.56 -6.14 5.32
C LEU A 189 4.94 -6.32 6.79
N THR A 190 6.23 -6.45 7.11
CA THR A 190 6.71 -6.54 8.50
C THR A 190 6.45 -5.25 9.26
N ALA A 191 6.73 -4.08 8.66
CA ALA A 191 6.42 -2.80 9.29
C ALA A 191 4.92 -2.64 9.54
N TYR A 192 4.08 -2.99 8.56
CA TYR A 192 2.63 -2.92 8.70
C TYR A 192 2.07 -3.89 9.74
N ALA A 193 2.63 -5.10 9.85
CA ALA A 193 2.24 -6.05 10.90
C ALA A 193 2.44 -5.49 12.32
N SER A 194 3.42 -4.59 12.52
CA SER A 194 3.60 -3.91 13.81
C SER A 194 2.46 -2.97 14.19
N VAL A 195 1.68 -2.54 13.19
CA VAL A 195 0.50 -1.69 13.37
C VAL A 195 -0.76 -2.51 13.62
N GLY A 196 -0.66 -3.84 13.55
CA GLY A 196 -1.75 -4.77 13.82
C GLY A 196 -2.14 -4.86 15.29
N SER A 197 -1.29 -4.45 16.23
CA SER A 197 -1.57 -4.48 17.66
C SER A 197 -1.43 -3.11 18.31
N TRP A 198 -2.47 -2.66 19.01
CA TRP A 198 -2.42 -1.41 19.79
C TRP A 198 -1.47 -1.48 20.99
N THR A 199 -1.03 -2.68 21.38
CA THR A 199 -0.10 -2.88 22.49
C THR A 199 1.37 -2.60 22.13
N LEU A 200 1.69 -2.51 20.83
CA LEU A 200 3.04 -2.17 20.40
C LEU A 200 3.32 -0.68 20.63
N SER A 201 4.57 -0.35 20.95
CA SER A 201 5.00 1.03 21.13
C SER A 201 5.29 1.70 19.79
N TRP A 202 5.07 3.01 19.71
CA TRP A 202 5.40 3.79 18.51
C TRP A 202 6.89 3.75 18.15
N ALA A 203 7.76 3.53 19.14
CA ALA A 203 9.19 3.31 18.90
C ALA A 203 9.49 2.06 18.04
N VAL A 204 8.77 0.95 18.27
CA VAL A 204 8.92 -0.27 17.46
C VAL A 204 8.42 -0.03 16.03
N VAL A 205 7.30 0.67 15.87
CA VAL A 205 6.77 1.04 14.56
C VAL A 205 7.78 1.89 13.80
N TRP A 206 8.37 2.90 14.45
CA TRP A 206 9.38 3.77 13.87
C TRP A 206 10.64 3.02 13.42
N GLU A 207 11.13 2.08 14.24
CA GLU A 207 12.29 1.26 13.90
C GLU A 207 12.02 0.45 12.62
N LEU A 208 10.85 -0.20 12.53
CA LEU A 208 10.48 -1.03 11.37
C LEU A 208 10.20 -0.19 10.12
N LEU A 209 9.59 0.99 10.26
CA LEU A 209 9.44 1.96 9.18
C LEU A 209 10.80 2.42 8.65
N SER A 210 11.72 2.78 9.54
CA SER A 210 13.07 3.21 9.18
C SER A 210 13.86 2.08 8.48
N LYS A 211 13.75 0.85 9.00
CA LYS A 211 14.38 -0.34 8.41
C LYS A 211 13.84 -0.65 7.01
N SER A 212 12.53 -0.56 6.81
CA SER A 212 11.93 -0.76 5.48
C SER A 212 12.30 0.35 4.50
N ARG A 213 12.35 1.62 4.95
CA ARG A 213 12.84 2.76 4.15
C ARG A 213 14.27 2.54 3.66
N ASN A 214 15.16 2.05 4.52
CA ASN A 214 16.55 1.73 4.15
C ASN A 214 16.65 0.61 3.10
N LEU A 215 15.61 -0.21 2.96
CA LEU A 215 15.48 -1.23 1.91
C LEU A 215 14.78 -0.70 0.64
N GLY A 216 14.52 0.61 0.55
CA GLY A 216 13.90 1.27 -0.58
C GLY A 216 12.37 1.32 -0.54
N ALA A 217 11.75 1.06 0.62
CA ALA A 217 10.32 1.29 0.78
C ALA A 217 10.02 2.79 0.78
N TYR A 218 8.94 3.17 0.10
CA TYR A 218 8.37 4.51 0.18
C TYR A 218 7.13 4.46 1.07
N TRP A 219 7.04 5.40 2.01
CA TRP A 219 5.91 5.56 2.92
C TRP A 219 5.46 7.01 2.85
N ASP A 220 4.16 7.24 3.00
CA ASP A 220 3.60 8.59 3.04
C ASP A 220 4.24 9.44 4.16
N PRO A 221 4.59 10.71 3.89
CA PRO A 221 5.16 11.61 4.91
C PRO A 221 4.31 11.71 6.19
N GLU A 222 2.99 11.65 6.03
CA GLU A 222 2.01 11.73 7.11
C GLU A 222 2.15 10.55 8.09
N VAL A 223 2.56 9.37 7.61
CA VAL A 223 2.86 8.21 8.48
C VAL A 223 4.02 8.54 9.41
N TYR A 224 5.13 9.08 8.88
CA TYR A 224 6.27 9.45 9.71
C TYR A 224 5.91 10.56 10.70
N ARG A 225 5.17 11.56 10.24
CA ARG A 225 4.77 12.70 11.08
C ARG A 225 3.92 12.26 12.26
N LEU A 226 2.94 11.37 12.06
CA LEU A 226 2.12 10.81 13.15
C LEU A 226 2.95 9.99 14.14
N VAL A 227 3.80 9.10 13.63
CA VAL A 227 4.64 8.26 14.48
C VAL A 227 5.61 9.12 15.30
N GLU A 228 6.22 10.15 14.70
CA GLU A 228 7.13 11.06 15.40
C GLU A 228 6.41 11.89 16.46
N LEU A 229 5.20 12.40 16.16
CA LEU A 229 4.37 13.11 17.14
C LEU A 229 4.09 12.24 18.36
N ARG A 230 3.75 10.97 18.15
CA ARG A 230 3.44 10.05 19.24
C ARG A 230 4.66 9.58 20.02
N MET A 231 5.80 9.41 19.37
CA MET A 231 7.06 9.13 20.05
C MET A 231 7.50 10.25 21.00
N LYS A 232 7.10 11.51 20.74
CA LYS A 232 7.38 12.64 21.63
C LYS A 232 6.40 12.74 22.80
N SER A 233 5.24 12.11 22.70
CA SER A 233 4.18 12.14 23.72
C SER A 233 4.17 10.92 24.64
N ASP A 234 4.75 9.80 24.21
CA ASP A 234 4.98 8.58 25.00
C ASP A 234 6.26 8.69 25.85
#